data_AF-A0A932IH06-F1
#
_entry.id   AF-A0A932IH06-F1
#
_cell.length_a   1.000
_cell.length_b   1.000
_cell.length_c   1.000
_cell.angle_alpha   90.00
_cell.angle_beta   90.00
_cell.angle_gamma   90.00
#
_symmetry.space_group_name_H-M   'P 1'
#
loop_
_entity.id
_entity.type
_entity.pdbx_description
1 polymer ?
#
loop_
_entity_poly.entity_id
_entity_poly.type
_entity_poly.pdbx_seq_one_letter_code
_entity_poly.pdbx_strand_id
1 'polypeptide(L)'
;FHSDPKDVAVIGCGSGVTVGSALAANPARVTLVELESAVVEAAALFEEVNRAPWRDARTRVIEDDGRNYLTRTRERFDVIISEPSNPWMTGAASLFTVEFFRIAQARLRPQGVFLQWLQIYELAPERIASVLKTFQSVFPHVLVFSAHVDSNDLLLVGSAEPLRADWAQLTERFTALAPELKRAELKHLEDLLALLLITDEHIAALPADTPLNTDDNAFVEFGAPRDLLTFAEEDPEVPFLDGTRGQRAAIVLAQSSGDAAGAQTRAVELARGYLRQGNPEDARAAALLVQGVALPNQRRHAAETLALAQLFEEDDREVVVDGEAAKKDPEYAALSRLVQDGDDELALEEMEKRPEVSRRSAAHTLLYGFLLYRNGEYSKARRMLLKAQEGITDPARRPAIAYYLAKQAFEAGDFERAISDMSGYRALRNGRAP
;
A
#
# COMPACT_ATOMS: atom_id res chain seq x y z
N PHE A 1 -1.27 6.69 -16.84
CA PHE A 1 -0.27 6.40 -17.90
C PHE A 1 -0.80 6.66 -19.31
N HIS A 2 -2.02 6.28 -19.68
CA HIS A 2 -2.61 6.73 -20.96
C HIS A 2 -2.91 8.24 -20.93
N SER A 3 -2.69 8.94 -22.05
CA SER A 3 -2.78 10.41 -22.12
C SER A 3 -4.21 10.96 -22.24
N ASP A 4 -5.06 10.29 -23.00
CA ASP A 4 -6.44 10.72 -23.19
C ASP A 4 -7.34 9.50 -23.50
N PRO A 5 -7.68 8.68 -22.49
CA PRO A 5 -8.40 7.43 -22.73
C PRO A 5 -9.85 7.73 -23.15
N LYS A 6 -10.25 7.28 -24.34
CA LYS A 6 -11.60 7.47 -24.89
C LYS A 6 -12.44 6.20 -24.81
N ASP A 7 -11.85 5.06 -25.10
CA ASP A 7 -12.51 3.75 -25.06
C ASP A 7 -11.86 2.87 -24.00
N VAL A 8 -12.60 2.59 -22.94
CA VAL A 8 -12.16 1.75 -21.83
C VAL A 8 -12.95 0.45 -21.83
N ALA A 9 -12.28 -0.69 -21.66
CA ALA A 9 -12.93 -1.96 -21.32
C ALA A 9 -12.62 -2.33 -19.88
N VAL A 10 -13.62 -2.84 -19.17
CA VAL A 10 -13.49 -3.40 -17.82
C VAL A 10 -14.02 -4.82 -17.86
N ILE A 11 -13.21 -5.79 -17.42
CA ILE A 11 -13.56 -7.21 -17.36
C ILE A 11 -13.76 -7.60 -15.90
N GLY A 12 -14.98 -7.98 -15.55
CA GLY A 12 -15.44 -8.14 -14.17
C GLY A 12 -16.14 -6.87 -13.69
N CYS A 13 -17.29 -7.03 -13.04
CA CYS A 13 -18.07 -5.94 -12.47
C CYS A 13 -17.79 -5.77 -10.98
N GLY A 14 -17.79 -6.88 -10.23
CA GLY A 14 -17.73 -6.85 -8.77
C GLY A 14 -18.81 -5.93 -8.19
N SER A 15 -18.39 -4.92 -7.43
CA SER A 15 -19.28 -3.89 -6.87
C SER A 15 -19.55 -2.72 -7.83
N GLY A 16 -18.99 -2.73 -9.04
CA GLY A 16 -19.12 -1.67 -10.05
C GLY A 16 -18.24 -0.44 -9.80
N VAL A 17 -17.43 -0.40 -8.73
CA VAL A 17 -16.60 0.75 -8.36
C VAL A 17 -15.59 1.09 -9.45
N THR A 18 -14.91 0.10 -10.02
CA THR A 18 -13.93 0.29 -11.10
C THR A 18 -14.56 0.97 -12.32
N VAL A 19 -15.77 0.57 -12.72
CA VAL A 19 -16.51 1.18 -13.83
C VAL A 19 -16.86 2.64 -13.50
N GLY A 20 -17.34 2.89 -12.29
CA GLY A 20 -17.63 4.24 -11.79
C GLY A 20 -16.41 5.16 -11.80
N SER A 21 -15.27 4.67 -11.32
CA SER A 21 -14.01 5.41 -11.31
C SER A 21 -13.44 5.61 -12.73
N ALA A 22 -13.60 4.63 -13.62
CA ALA A 22 -13.24 4.78 -15.04
C ALA A 22 -14.05 5.89 -15.72
N LEU A 23 -15.35 6.01 -15.43
CA LEU A 23 -16.20 7.10 -15.94
C LEU A 23 -15.77 8.50 -15.45
N ALA A 24 -15.17 8.58 -14.25
CA ALA A 24 -14.66 9.84 -13.69
C ALA A 24 -13.47 10.39 -14.49
N ALA A 25 -12.73 9.54 -15.20
CA ALA A 25 -11.70 9.95 -16.16
C ALA A 25 -12.27 10.52 -17.47
N ASN A 26 -13.59 10.67 -17.55
CA ASN A 26 -14.33 11.23 -18.67
C ASN A 26 -14.03 10.59 -20.05
N PRO A 27 -14.03 9.24 -20.15
CA PRO A 27 -13.91 8.57 -21.45
C PRO A 27 -15.13 8.85 -22.33
N ALA A 28 -15.00 8.59 -23.62
CA ALA A 28 -16.14 8.61 -24.53
C ALA A 28 -17.07 7.40 -24.29
N ARG A 29 -16.49 6.26 -23.89
CA ARG A 29 -17.21 5.01 -23.67
C ARG A 29 -16.48 4.09 -22.68
N VAL A 30 -17.26 3.40 -21.84
CA VAL A 30 -16.79 2.30 -20.99
C VAL A 30 -17.59 1.04 -21.35
N THR A 31 -16.91 -0.02 -21.75
CA THR A 31 -17.51 -1.34 -21.96
C THR A 31 -17.25 -2.20 -20.74
N LEU A 32 -18.27 -2.51 -19.96
CA LEU A 32 -18.22 -3.50 -18.89
C LEU A 32 -18.54 -4.87 -19.49
N VAL A 33 -17.65 -5.84 -19.30
CA VAL A 33 -17.87 -7.24 -19.65
C VAL A 33 -17.96 -8.03 -18.35
N GLU A 34 -19.13 -8.60 -18.08
CA GLU A 34 -19.42 -9.35 -16.87
C GLU A 34 -20.03 -10.70 -17.26
N LEU A 35 -19.56 -11.77 -16.63
CA LEU A 35 -20.00 -13.13 -16.92
C LEU A 35 -21.39 -13.39 -16.34
N GLU A 36 -21.68 -12.86 -15.15
CA GLU A 36 -22.88 -13.16 -14.38
C GLU A 36 -23.78 -11.91 -14.25
N SER A 37 -24.92 -11.89 -14.93
CA SER A 37 -25.89 -10.79 -14.86
C SER A 37 -26.34 -10.45 -13.43
N ALA A 38 -26.44 -11.46 -12.56
CA ALA A 38 -26.76 -11.29 -11.15
C ALA A 38 -25.74 -10.39 -10.40
N VAL A 39 -24.47 -10.36 -10.83
CA VAL A 39 -23.46 -9.46 -10.24
C VAL A 39 -23.75 -8.02 -10.62
N VAL A 40 -24.15 -7.75 -11.87
CA VAL A 40 -24.55 -6.40 -12.31
C VAL A 40 -25.80 -5.93 -11.56
N GLU A 41 -26.78 -6.82 -11.37
CA GLU A 41 -27.98 -6.53 -10.57
C GLU A 41 -27.62 -6.22 -9.11
N ALA A 42 -26.74 -7.01 -8.50
CA ALA A 42 -26.27 -6.78 -7.14
C ALA A 42 -25.43 -5.50 -7.01
N ALA A 43 -24.65 -5.15 -8.04
CA ALA A 43 -23.88 -3.91 -8.07
C ALA A 43 -24.78 -2.68 -7.87
N ALA A 44 -26.06 -2.75 -8.25
CA ALA A 44 -27.05 -1.71 -8.00
C ALA A 44 -27.37 -1.42 -6.54
N LEU A 45 -27.00 -2.32 -5.62
CA LEU A 45 -27.08 -2.08 -4.18
C LEU A 45 -25.96 -1.14 -3.68
N PHE A 46 -24.95 -0.89 -4.50
CA PHE A 46 -23.76 -0.10 -4.15
C PHE A 46 -23.72 1.28 -4.85
N GLU A 47 -24.87 1.82 -5.29
CA GLU A 47 -24.96 3.12 -6.00
C GLU A 47 -24.28 4.28 -5.28
N GLU A 48 -24.29 4.25 -3.94
CA GLU A 48 -23.63 5.27 -3.11
C GLU A 48 -22.12 5.33 -3.34
N VAL A 49 -21.49 4.19 -3.64
CA VAL A 49 -20.04 4.09 -3.84
C VAL A 49 -19.66 3.97 -5.32
N ASN A 50 -20.36 3.19 -6.14
CA ASN A 50 -20.00 3.06 -7.55
C ASN A 50 -20.52 4.20 -8.45
N ARG A 51 -21.41 5.06 -7.93
CA ARG A 51 -22.07 6.16 -8.67
C ARG A 51 -22.97 5.71 -9.82
N ALA A 52 -23.58 4.53 -9.67
CA ALA A 52 -24.58 4.00 -10.59
C ALA A 52 -24.13 3.98 -12.07
N PRO A 53 -22.99 3.33 -12.40
CA PRO A 53 -22.39 3.42 -13.74
C PRO A 53 -23.32 2.97 -14.88
N TRP A 54 -24.27 2.07 -14.63
CA TRP A 54 -25.28 1.62 -15.60
C TRP A 54 -26.29 2.71 -15.99
N ARG A 55 -26.41 3.82 -15.23
CA ARG A 55 -27.25 4.97 -15.62
C ARG A 55 -26.52 5.96 -16.51
N ASP A 56 -25.20 5.85 -16.64
CA ASP A 56 -24.41 6.71 -17.50
C ASP A 56 -24.49 6.22 -18.95
N ALA A 57 -24.87 7.11 -19.88
CA ALA A 57 -25.02 6.76 -21.30
C ALA A 57 -23.71 6.33 -21.98
N ARG A 58 -22.56 6.58 -21.35
CA ARG A 58 -21.24 6.13 -21.83
C ARG A 58 -20.95 4.68 -21.48
N THR A 59 -21.72 4.08 -20.56
CA THR A 59 -21.55 2.69 -20.13
C THR A 59 -22.31 1.74 -21.04
N ARG A 60 -21.61 0.71 -21.53
CA ARG A 60 -22.21 -0.42 -22.24
C ARG A 60 -21.90 -1.70 -21.47
N VAL A 61 -22.93 -2.38 -20.97
CA VAL A 61 -22.80 -3.67 -20.30
C VAL A 61 -22.91 -4.79 -21.33
N ILE A 62 -21.99 -5.74 -21.28
CA ILE A 62 -21.93 -6.95 -22.10
C ILE A 62 -21.92 -8.15 -21.15
N GLU A 63 -22.95 -8.99 -21.26
CA GLU A 63 -23.01 -10.27 -20.55
C GLU A 63 -22.28 -11.33 -21.39
N ASP A 64 -21.01 -11.57 -21.07
CA ASP A 64 -20.14 -12.54 -21.77
C ASP A 64 -18.93 -12.86 -20.89
N ASP A 65 -18.25 -13.97 -21.19
CA ASP A 65 -16.93 -14.23 -20.64
C ASP A 65 -15.92 -13.20 -21.18
N GLY A 66 -15.11 -12.61 -20.30
CA GLY A 66 -14.16 -11.55 -20.67
C GLY A 66 -13.17 -11.97 -21.75
N ARG A 67 -12.65 -13.20 -21.65
CA ARG A 67 -11.72 -13.77 -22.61
C ARG A 67 -12.40 -14.06 -23.96
N ASN A 68 -13.59 -14.64 -23.94
CA ASN A 68 -14.40 -14.91 -25.12
C ASN A 68 -14.77 -13.62 -25.87
N TYR A 69 -15.22 -12.60 -25.13
CA TYR A 69 -15.55 -11.29 -25.68
C TYR A 69 -14.34 -10.67 -26.39
N LEU A 70 -13.19 -10.59 -25.72
CA LEU A 70 -11.97 -10.02 -26.31
C LEU A 70 -11.48 -10.84 -27.50
N THR A 71 -11.67 -12.16 -27.50
CA THR A 71 -11.33 -13.02 -28.63
C THR A 71 -12.16 -12.67 -29.87
N ARG A 72 -13.49 -12.54 -29.71
CA ARG A 72 -14.44 -12.33 -30.81
C ARG A 72 -14.57 -10.89 -31.29
N THR A 73 -14.45 -9.92 -30.38
CA THR A 73 -14.68 -8.51 -30.71
C THR A 73 -13.65 -8.01 -31.72
N ARG A 74 -14.04 -7.06 -32.56
CA ARG A 74 -13.10 -6.31 -33.43
C ARG A 74 -12.81 -4.92 -32.87
N GLU A 75 -13.47 -4.55 -31.79
CA GLU A 75 -13.25 -3.27 -31.13
C GLU A 75 -11.85 -3.22 -30.53
N ARG A 76 -11.29 -2.00 -30.48
CA ARG A 76 -10.02 -1.74 -29.81
C ARG A 76 -10.22 -0.66 -28.76
N PHE A 77 -9.46 -0.78 -27.69
CA PHE A 77 -9.55 0.05 -26.49
C PHE A 77 -8.25 0.80 -26.25
N ASP A 78 -8.36 1.98 -25.64
CA ASP A 78 -7.21 2.73 -25.15
C ASP A 78 -6.74 2.16 -23.80
N VAL A 79 -7.69 1.68 -22.99
CA VAL A 79 -7.42 1.03 -21.70
C VAL A 79 -8.26 -0.23 -21.56
N ILE A 80 -7.64 -1.32 -21.11
CA ILE A 80 -8.35 -2.52 -20.67
C ILE A 80 -7.98 -2.76 -19.21
N ILE A 81 -8.98 -2.88 -18.34
CA ILE A 81 -8.84 -3.21 -16.92
C ILE A 81 -9.42 -4.61 -16.74
N SER A 82 -8.61 -5.54 -16.25
CA SER A 82 -9.01 -6.93 -16.01
C SER A 82 -8.98 -7.21 -14.51
N GLU A 83 -10.15 -7.43 -13.92
CA GLU A 83 -10.37 -7.64 -12.48
C GLU A 83 -11.12 -8.96 -12.21
N PRO A 84 -10.58 -10.11 -12.65
CA PRO A 84 -11.22 -11.39 -12.38
C PRO A 84 -11.15 -11.74 -10.88
N SER A 85 -11.92 -12.77 -10.53
CA SER A 85 -11.79 -13.43 -9.22
C SER A 85 -10.41 -14.07 -9.05
N ASN A 86 -10.13 -14.52 -7.83
CA ASN A 86 -8.82 -15.03 -7.43
C ASN A 86 -8.32 -16.17 -8.32
N PRO A 87 -6.99 -16.30 -8.56
CA PRO A 87 -6.47 -17.31 -9.49
C PRO A 87 -6.72 -18.78 -9.11
N TRP A 88 -7.04 -19.09 -7.86
CA TRP A 88 -7.44 -20.43 -7.42
C TRP A 88 -8.90 -20.77 -7.69
N MET A 89 -9.74 -19.78 -8.05
CA MET A 89 -11.11 -20.02 -8.46
C MET A 89 -11.12 -20.67 -9.84
N THR A 90 -11.93 -21.72 -10.00
CA THR A 90 -12.01 -22.48 -11.25
C THR A 90 -12.28 -21.58 -12.45
N GLY A 91 -11.44 -21.68 -13.47
CA GLY A 91 -11.56 -20.91 -14.71
C GLY A 91 -10.96 -19.49 -14.65
N ALA A 92 -10.71 -18.93 -13.46
CA ALA A 92 -10.13 -17.59 -13.33
C ALA A 92 -8.68 -17.55 -13.79
N ALA A 93 -7.90 -18.62 -13.58
CA ALA A 93 -6.49 -18.69 -13.99
C ALA A 93 -6.30 -18.54 -15.52
N SER A 94 -7.35 -18.82 -16.30
CA SER A 94 -7.35 -18.63 -17.77
C SER A 94 -7.22 -17.15 -18.19
N LEU A 95 -7.45 -16.20 -17.27
CA LEU A 95 -7.26 -14.76 -17.43
C LEU A 95 -5.87 -14.29 -16.97
N PHE A 96 -4.97 -15.23 -16.66
CA PHE A 96 -3.58 -14.97 -16.26
C PHE A 96 -2.57 -15.71 -17.16
N THR A 97 -2.98 -16.14 -18.36
CA THR A 97 -2.12 -16.88 -19.29
C THR A 97 -1.46 -15.98 -20.33
N VAL A 98 -0.35 -16.45 -20.92
CA VAL A 98 0.29 -15.80 -22.07
C VAL A 98 -0.73 -15.55 -23.18
N GLU A 99 -1.57 -16.54 -23.48
CA GLU A 99 -2.57 -16.48 -24.54
C GLU A 99 -3.62 -15.40 -24.27
N PHE A 100 -4.16 -15.32 -23.05
CA PHE A 100 -5.09 -14.27 -22.68
C PHE A 100 -4.47 -12.88 -22.77
N PHE A 101 -3.26 -12.68 -22.23
CA PHE A 101 -2.59 -11.40 -22.32
C PHE A 101 -2.32 -11.00 -23.78
N ARG A 102 -1.98 -11.95 -24.67
CA ARG A 102 -1.84 -11.69 -26.11
C ARG A 102 -3.17 -11.28 -26.76
N ILE A 103 -4.27 -11.94 -26.38
CA ILE A 103 -5.61 -11.56 -26.84
C ILE A 103 -5.92 -10.11 -26.42
N ALA A 104 -5.68 -9.77 -25.14
CA ALA A 104 -5.92 -8.43 -24.63
C ALA A 104 -5.02 -7.37 -25.29
N GLN A 105 -3.72 -7.63 -25.43
CA GLN A 105 -2.80 -6.75 -26.13
C GLN A 105 -3.24 -6.53 -27.59
N ALA A 106 -3.72 -7.57 -28.27
CA ALA A 106 -4.24 -7.47 -29.63
C ALA A 106 -5.55 -6.68 -29.73
N ARG A 107 -6.19 -6.31 -28.61
CA ARG A 107 -7.34 -5.39 -28.54
C ARG A 107 -7.00 -4.00 -28.02
N LEU A 108 -5.74 -3.74 -27.66
CA LEU A 108 -5.28 -2.38 -27.40
C LEU A 108 -5.02 -1.61 -28.70
N ARG A 109 -5.19 -0.30 -28.63
CA ARG A 109 -4.68 0.67 -29.62
C ARG A 109 -3.19 0.94 -29.37
N PRO A 110 -2.48 1.58 -30.32
CA PRO A 110 -1.17 2.18 -30.02
C PRO A 110 -1.26 3.06 -28.77
N GLN A 111 -0.20 3.07 -27.95
CA GLN A 111 -0.16 3.68 -26.61
C GLN A 111 -1.15 3.11 -25.59
N GLY A 112 -1.90 2.07 -25.95
CA GLY A 112 -2.88 1.45 -25.06
C GLY A 112 -2.24 0.83 -23.82
N VAL A 113 -3.01 0.79 -22.75
CA VAL A 113 -2.57 0.29 -21.45
C VAL A 113 -3.49 -0.84 -20.97
N PHE A 114 -2.88 -1.95 -20.55
CA PHE A 114 -3.58 -3.02 -19.85
C PHE A 114 -3.30 -2.93 -18.35
N LEU A 115 -4.32 -3.11 -17.53
CA LEU A 115 -4.17 -3.28 -16.09
C LEU A 115 -4.72 -4.66 -15.70
N GLN A 116 -3.90 -5.46 -15.03
CA GLN A 116 -4.32 -6.70 -14.38
C GLN A 116 -4.36 -6.49 -12.87
N TRP A 117 -5.49 -6.81 -12.24
CA TRP A 117 -5.54 -7.02 -10.79
C TRP A 117 -5.10 -8.46 -10.48
N LEU A 118 -4.19 -8.61 -9.50
CA LEU A 118 -3.68 -9.89 -9.05
C LEU A 118 -3.68 -9.94 -7.52
N GLN A 119 -4.49 -10.85 -6.97
CA GLN A 119 -4.50 -11.17 -5.55
C GLN A 119 -3.34 -12.13 -5.25
N ILE A 120 -2.41 -11.72 -4.38
CA ILE A 120 -1.22 -12.53 -4.04
C ILE A 120 -1.33 -13.25 -2.71
N TYR A 121 -2.32 -12.92 -1.88
CA TYR A 121 -2.63 -13.73 -0.70
C TYR A 121 -2.96 -15.16 -1.14
N GLU A 122 -2.57 -16.15 -0.33
CA GLU A 122 -2.88 -17.57 -0.59
C GLU A 122 -2.24 -18.16 -1.86
N LEU A 123 -1.27 -17.46 -2.48
CA LEU A 123 -0.45 -17.96 -3.58
C LEU A 123 1.00 -18.15 -3.14
N ALA A 124 1.61 -19.25 -3.61
CA ALA A 124 3.03 -19.44 -3.39
C ALA A 124 3.87 -18.42 -4.20
N PRO A 125 5.02 -17.96 -3.69
CA PRO A 125 5.90 -17.03 -4.39
C PRO A 125 6.25 -17.44 -5.82
N GLU A 126 6.36 -18.74 -6.11
CA GLU A 126 6.62 -19.27 -7.45
C GLU A 126 5.46 -19.03 -8.42
N ARG A 127 4.21 -19.03 -7.94
CA ARG A 127 3.03 -18.73 -8.77
C ARG A 127 2.92 -17.23 -9.05
N ILE A 128 3.20 -16.41 -8.05
CA ILE A 128 3.30 -14.95 -8.22
C ILE A 128 4.37 -14.62 -9.26
N ALA A 129 5.58 -15.19 -9.13
CA ALA A 129 6.68 -15.02 -10.09
C ALA A 129 6.29 -15.49 -11.50
N SER A 130 5.58 -16.63 -11.61
CA SER A 130 5.06 -17.14 -12.88
C SER A 130 4.11 -16.14 -13.55
N VAL A 131 3.13 -15.59 -12.82
CA VAL A 131 2.19 -14.60 -13.37
C VAL A 131 2.92 -13.33 -13.81
N LEU A 132 3.87 -12.82 -13.02
CA LEU A 132 4.67 -11.64 -13.38
C LEU A 132 5.49 -11.85 -14.66
N LYS A 133 6.18 -13.00 -14.79
CA LYS A 133 6.93 -13.35 -16.01
C LYS A 133 6.02 -13.56 -17.21
N THR A 134 4.86 -14.16 -17.00
CA THR A 134 3.83 -14.36 -18.03
C THR A 134 3.36 -13.01 -18.56
N PHE A 135 3.04 -12.07 -17.67
CA PHE A 135 2.65 -10.73 -18.01
C PHE A 135 3.73 -9.99 -18.81
N GLN A 136 4.98 -10.00 -18.32
CA GLN A 136 6.12 -9.36 -18.99
C GLN A 136 6.44 -9.99 -20.35
N SER A 137 6.20 -11.30 -20.53
CA SER A 137 6.43 -11.97 -21.82
C SER A 137 5.57 -11.42 -22.96
N VAL A 138 4.47 -10.76 -22.62
CA VAL A 138 3.55 -10.11 -23.57
C VAL A 138 3.72 -8.59 -23.54
N PHE A 139 3.77 -7.98 -22.36
CA PHE A 139 3.95 -6.54 -22.20
C PHE A 139 5.42 -6.21 -21.84
N PRO A 140 6.22 -5.65 -22.77
CA PRO A 140 7.63 -5.38 -22.51
C PRO A 140 7.86 -4.26 -21.48
N HIS A 141 6.88 -3.38 -21.27
CA HIS A 141 6.96 -2.30 -20.29
C HIS A 141 5.93 -2.52 -19.19
N VAL A 142 6.40 -2.67 -17.96
CA VAL A 142 5.57 -3.08 -16.83
C VAL A 142 5.87 -2.22 -15.60
N LEU A 143 4.82 -1.75 -14.95
CA LEU A 143 4.87 -1.16 -13.61
C LEU A 143 3.95 -1.99 -12.71
N VAL A 144 4.41 -2.37 -11.52
CA VAL A 144 3.61 -3.12 -10.55
C VAL A 144 3.41 -2.29 -9.31
N PHE A 145 2.15 -1.95 -9.04
CA PHE A 145 1.76 -1.20 -7.85
C PHE A 145 1.13 -2.13 -6.82
N SER A 146 1.26 -1.80 -5.54
CA SER A 146 0.32 -2.27 -4.53
C SER A 146 -1.00 -1.50 -4.67
N ALA A 147 -2.14 -2.14 -4.39
CA ALA A 147 -3.42 -1.44 -4.37
C ALA A 147 -3.55 -0.48 -3.16
N HIS A 148 -2.86 -0.79 -2.06
CA HIS A 148 -2.77 -0.01 -0.83
C HIS A 148 -1.49 -0.40 -0.06
N VAL A 149 -1.02 0.39 0.92
CA VAL A 149 0.22 0.10 1.67
C VAL A 149 0.25 -1.33 2.23
N ASP A 150 -0.85 -1.76 2.85
CA ASP A 150 -0.98 -3.05 3.55
C ASP A 150 -1.76 -4.09 2.72
N SER A 151 -1.90 -3.86 1.41
CA SER A 151 -2.68 -4.73 0.55
C SER A 151 -1.82 -5.84 -0.05
N ASN A 152 -2.39 -7.05 -0.04
CA ASN A 152 -1.91 -8.21 -0.79
C ASN A 152 -2.50 -8.27 -2.21
N ASP A 153 -2.87 -7.12 -2.77
CA ASP A 153 -3.36 -6.96 -4.12
C ASP A 153 -2.37 -6.15 -4.95
N LEU A 154 -1.98 -6.72 -6.08
CA LEU A 154 -1.11 -6.07 -7.04
C LEU A 154 -1.90 -5.55 -8.24
N LEU A 155 -1.50 -4.39 -8.74
CA LEU A 155 -1.97 -3.81 -9.99
C LEU A 155 -0.81 -3.81 -10.99
N LEU A 156 -0.85 -4.74 -11.95
CA LEU A 156 0.17 -4.85 -12.99
C LEU A 156 -0.28 -4.00 -14.18
N VAL A 157 0.45 -2.92 -14.44
CA VAL A 157 0.21 -2.02 -15.57
C VAL A 157 1.18 -2.37 -16.68
N GLY A 158 0.66 -2.76 -17.85
CA GLY A 158 1.43 -3.20 -19.00
C GLY A 158 1.14 -2.40 -20.26
N SER A 159 2.17 -2.15 -21.07
CA SER A 159 2.01 -1.59 -22.42
C SER A 159 3.08 -2.13 -23.39
N ALA A 160 2.78 -2.05 -24.68
CA ALA A 160 3.75 -2.30 -25.75
C ALA A 160 4.74 -1.14 -25.91
N GLU A 161 4.38 0.05 -25.41
CA GLU A 161 5.20 1.26 -25.46
C GLU A 161 5.66 1.67 -24.04
N PRO A 162 6.76 2.42 -23.89
CA PRO A 162 7.28 2.81 -22.59
C PRO A 162 6.26 3.56 -21.72
N LEU A 163 6.03 3.07 -20.50
CA LEU A 163 5.15 3.68 -19.50
C LEU A 163 5.85 4.83 -18.76
N ARG A 164 6.17 5.92 -19.47
CA ARG A 164 6.87 7.07 -18.87
C ARG A 164 5.90 8.01 -18.15
N ALA A 165 6.30 8.45 -16.96
CA ALA A 165 5.60 9.44 -16.16
C ALA A 165 6.05 10.85 -16.55
N ASP A 166 5.20 11.57 -17.29
CA ASP A 166 5.29 13.03 -17.33
C ASP A 166 4.64 13.59 -16.05
N TRP A 167 5.47 14.12 -15.16
CA TRP A 167 5.02 14.65 -13.87
C TRP A 167 4.00 15.76 -13.99
N ALA A 168 4.16 16.67 -14.96
CA ALA A 168 3.23 17.78 -15.12
C ALA A 168 1.86 17.24 -15.51
N GLN A 169 1.85 16.31 -16.46
CA GLN A 169 0.63 15.65 -16.91
C GLN A 169 -0.02 14.79 -15.80
N LEU A 170 0.78 14.04 -15.03
CA LEU A 170 0.26 13.27 -13.90
C LEU A 170 -0.33 14.18 -12.82
N THR A 171 0.30 15.30 -12.53
CA THR A 171 -0.19 16.28 -11.55
C THR A 171 -1.53 16.86 -11.98
N GLU A 172 -1.65 17.26 -13.25
CA GLU A 172 -2.90 17.76 -13.82
C GLU A 172 -4.02 16.71 -13.70
N ARG A 173 -3.75 15.46 -14.09
CA ARG A 173 -4.73 14.37 -14.00
C ARG A 173 -5.11 14.01 -12.58
N PHE A 174 -4.13 13.95 -11.68
CA PHE A 174 -4.36 13.69 -10.27
C PHE A 174 -5.31 14.76 -9.70
N THR A 175 -5.08 16.03 -10.06
CA THR A 175 -5.95 17.13 -9.67
C THR A 175 -7.36 16.98 -10.26
N ALA A 176 -7.48 16.62 -11.53
CA ALA A 176 -8.77 16.41 -12.19
C ALA A 176 -9.57 15.23 -11.59
N LEU A 177 -8.88 14.22 -11.07
CA LEU A 177 -9.45 13.02 -10.44
C LEU A 177 -9.47 13.08 -8.91
N ALA A 178 -9.18 14.24 -8.30
CA ALA A 178 -9.05 14.37 -6.85
C ALA A 178 -10.24 13.79 -6.04
N PRO A 179 -11.51 13.89 -6.48
CA PRO A 179 -12.63 13.25 -5.77
C PRO A 179 -12.55 11.72 -5.73
N GLU A 180 -12.06 11.06 -6.79
CA GLU A 180 -11.85 9.60 -6.81
C GLU A 180 -10.65 9.22 -5.96
N LEU A 181 -9.54 9.93 -6.14
CA LEU A 181 -8.28 9.62 -5.46
C LEU A 181 -8.41 9.81 -3.95
N LYS A 182 -9.15 10.82 -3.51
CA LYS A 182 -9.48 11.00 -2.08
C LYS A 182 -10.25 9.83 -1.49
N ARG A 183 -11.11 9.15 -2.27
CA ARG A 183 -11.82 7.95 -1.80
C ARG A 183 -10.92 6.74 -1.67
N ALA A 184 -9.85 6.69 -2.47
CA ALA A 184 -8.76 5.75 -2.34
C ALA A 184 -7.70 6.19 -1.31
N GLU A 185 -8.01 7.22 -0.50
CA GLU A 185 -7.11 7.78 0.53
C GLU A 185 -5.81 8.39 0.00
N LEU A 186 -5.75 8.67 -1.30
CA LEU A 186 -4.63 9.32 -1.98
C LEU A 186 -4.89 10.82 -2.07
N LYS A 187 -4.10 11.62 -1.33
CA LYS A 187 -4.25 13.08 -1.28
C LYS A 187 -3.27 13.81 -2.19
N HIS A 188 -2.12 13.18 -2.45
CA HIS A 188 -1.03 13.70 -3.24
C HIS A 188 -0.60 12.69 -4.31
N LEU A 189 -0.07 13.17 -5.44
CA LEU A 189 0.42 12.30 -6.51
C LEU A 189 1.49 11.33 -5.99
N GLU A 190 2.33 11.81 -5.09
CA GLU A 190 3.40 11.06 -4.46
C GLU A 190 2.89 9.90 -3.60
N ASP A 191 1.66 9.98 -3.09
CA ASP A 191 1.03 8.87 -2.37
C ASP A 191 0.79 7.69 -3.32
N LEU A 192 0.29 7.97 -4.53
CA LEU A 192 0.09 6.95 -5.58
C LEU A 192 1.43 6.37 -6.05
N LEU A 193 2.43 7.23 -6.26
CA LEU A 193 3.72 6.79 -6.77
C LEU A 193 4.53 6.01 -5.74
N ALA A 194 4.31 6.28 -4.45
CA ALA A 194 4.89 5.49 -3.36
C ALA A 194 4.36 4.04 -3.31
N LEU A 195 3.26 3.74 -4.00
CA LEU A 195 2.74 2.37 -4.13
C LEU A 195 3.44 1.58 -5.25
N LEU A 196 4.35 2.17 -6.04
CA LEU A 196 5.12 1.46 -7.06
C LEU A 196 6.15 0.54 -6.39
N LEU A 197 6.01 -0.77 -6.58
CA LEU A 197 6.85 -1.78 -5.95
C LEU A 197 8.04 -2.17 -6.84
N ILE A 198 7.74 -2.53 -8.08
CA ILE A 198 8.71 -3.07 -9.05
C ILE A 198 8.37 -2.65 -10.49
N THR A 199 9.33 -2.85 -11.39
CA THR A 199 9.25 -2.55 -12.83
C THR A 199 9.62 -3.76 -13.68
N ASP A 200 9.53 -3.64 -15.01
CA ASP A 200 9.99 -4.68 -15.94
C ASP A 200 11.45 -5.12 -15.69
N GLU A 201 12.37 -4.22 -15.34
CA GLU A 201 13.76 -4.59 -15.00
C GLU A 201 13.86 -5.61 -13.86
N HIS A 202 13.01 -5.46 -12.83
CA HIS A 202 12.99 -6.35 -11.66
C HIS A 202 12.35 -7.70 -12.00
N ILE A 203 11.29 -7.69 -12.81
CA ILE A 203 10.65 -8.93 -13.30
C ILE A 203 11.64 -9.69 -14.22
N ALA A 204 12.44 -8.97 -15.01
CA ALA A 204 13.45 -9.57 -15.87
C ALA A 204 14.56 -10.27 -15.06
N ALA A 205 14.85 -9.77 -13.85
CA ALA A 205 15.85 -10.33 -12.94
C ALA A 205 15.39 -11.60 -12.18
N LEU A 206 14.09 -11.93 -12.20
CA LEU A 206 13.61 -13.21 -11.68
C LEU A 206 14.24 -14.40 -12.46
N PRO A 207 14.36 -15.59 -11.84
CA PRO A 207 15.02 -16.74 -12.45
C PRO A 207 14.55 -17.02 -13.88
N ALA A 208 15.49 -17.24 -14.80
CA ALA A 208 15.20 -17.40 -16.22
C ALA A 208 14.36 -18.66 -16.53
N ASP A 209 14.40 -19.65 -15.65
CA ASP A 209 13.64 -20.90 -15.70
C ASP A 209 12.29 -20.82 -14.98
N THR A 210 11.87 -19.64 -14.50
CA THR A 210 10.53 -19.42 -13.96
C THR A 210 9.49 -19.81 -15.03
N PRO A 211 8.61 -20.78 -14.76
CA PRO A 211 7.64 -21.24 -15.75
C PRO A 211 6.65 -20.12 -16.09
N LEU A 212 6.36 -19.95 -17.38
CA LEU A 212 5.24 -19.10 -17.81
C LEU A 212 3.92 -19.85 -17.62
N ASN A 213 2.86 -19.17 -17.24
CA ASN A 213 1.51 -19.72 -17.19
C ASN A 213 0.90 -19.67 -18.60
N THR A 214 0.67 -20.84 -19.19
CA THR A 214 0.08 -20.98 -20.52
C THR A 214 -1.18 -21.82 -20.44
N ASP A 215 -2.05 -21.69 -21.45
CA ASP A 215 -3.24 -22.54 -21.53
C ASP A 215 -2.89 -24.05 -21.52
N ASP A 216 -1.77 -24.43 -22.15
CA ASP A 216 -1.36 -25.82 -22.31
C ASP A 216 -0.77 -26.43 -21.03
N ASN A 217 -0.17 -25.63 -20.15
CA ASN A 217 0.45 -26.13 -18.92
C ASN A 217 -0.41 -25.93 -17.67
N ALA A 218 -1.37 -24.99 -17.71
CA ALA A 218 -2.31 -24.70 -16.63
C ALA A 218 -1.62 -24.58 -15.25
N PHE A 219 -0.41 -23.98 -15.25
CA PHE A 219 0.49 -23.99 -14.09
C PHE A 219 -0.13 -23.33 -12.86
N VAL A 220 -0.86 -22.22 -13.06
CA VAL A 220 -1.58 -21.52 -12.00
C VAL A 220 -2.89 -22.24 -11.64
N GLU A 221 -3.69 -22.68 -12.62
CA GLU A 221 -4.99 -23.36 -12.38
C GLU A 221 -4.85 -24.58 -11.45
N PHE A 222 -3.82 -25.40 -11.64
CA PHE A 222 -3.58 -26.58 -10.80
C PHE A 222 -2.72 -26.32 -9.56
N GLY A 223 -1.95 -25.22 -9.56
CA GLY A 223 -1.09 -24.83 -8.45
C GLY A 223 -1.83 -24.06 -7.36
N ALA A 224 -2.55 -23.00 -7.74
CA ALA A 224 -3.15 -22.05 -6.83
C ALA A 224 -4.14 -22.68 -5.82
N PRO A 225 -5.01 -23.66 -6.19
CA PRO A 225 -5.85 -24.33 -5.20
C PRO A 225 -5.06 -25.13 -4.15
N ARG A 226 -3.88 -25.64 -4.50
CA ARG A 226 -3.00 -26.34 -3.55
C ARG A 226 -2.31 -25.36 -2.63
N ASP A 227 -1.87 -24.23 -3.18
CA ASP A 227 -1.28 -23.13 -2.42
C ASP A 227 -2.28 -22.65 -1.36
N LEU A 228 -3.53 -22.35 -1.75
CA LEU A 228 -4.62 -21.97 -0.85
C LEU A 228 -4.79 -22.92 0.34
N LEU A 229 -4.81 -24.23 0.08
CA LEU A 229 -4.96 -25.24 1.14
C LEU A 229 -3.76 -25.32 2.08
N THR A 230 -2.57 -24.93 1.60
CA THR A 230 -1.33 -24.96 2.37
C THR A 230 -1.11 -23.64 3.12
N PHE A 231 -1.63 -22.53 2.60
CA PHE A 231 -1.47 -21.17 3.12
C PHE A 231 -2.34 -20.82 4.33
N ALA A 232 -3.13 -21.77 4.85
CA ALA A 232 -3.96 -21.55 6.03
C ALA A 232 -3.18 -21.36 7.34
N GLU A 233 -1.83 -21.42 7.33
CA GLU A 233 -1.00 -21.45 8.53
C GLU A 233 0.04 -20.31 8.64
N GLU A 234 0.46 -19.64 7.56
CA GLU A 234 1.45 -18.53 7.60
C GLU A 234 1.25 -17.53 6.43
N ASP A 235 1.53 -16.23 6.63
CA ASP A 235 1.54 -15.23 5.54
C ASP A 235 2.76 -15.43 4.62
N PRO A 236 2.60 -15.49 3.29
CA PRO A 236 3.73 -15.65 2.38
C PRO A 236 4.61 -14.41 2.39
N GLU A 237 5.86 -14.55 2.82
CA GLU A 237 6.89 -13.60 2.38
C GLU A 237 7.02 -13.70 0.87
N VAL A 238 7.10 -12.55 0.18
CA VAL A 238 7.33 -12.48 -1.27
C VAL A 238 8.66 -11.77 -1.49
N PRO A 239 9.80 -12.48 -1.40
CA PRO A 239 11.11 -11.85 -1.19
C PRO A 239 11.54 -10.89 -2.30
N PHE A 240 11.06 -11.11 -3.53
CA PHE A 240 11.37 -10.23 -4.66
C PHE A 240 10.56 -8.92 -4.68
N LEU A 241 9.46 -8.83 -3.93
CA LEU A 241 8.75 -7.56 -3.69
C LEU A 241 9.29 -6.84 -2.45
N ASP A 242 9.65 -7.60 -1.41
CA ASP A 242 10.25 -7.06 -0.19
C ASP A 242 11.69 -6.59 -0.42
N GLY A 243 12.43 -7.25 -1.30
CA GLY A 243 13.81 -6.89 -1.65
C GLY A 243 13.97 -5.52 -2.34
N THR A 244 12.87 -4.86 -2.74
CA THR A 244 12.93 -3.49 -3.28
C THR A 244 12.67 -2.41 -2.24
N ARG A 245 12.33 -2.76 -0.99
CA ARG A 245 12.25 -1.78 0.10
C ARG A 245 13.56 -0.99 0.22
N GLY A 246 13.44 0.31 0.42
CA GLY A 246 14.58 1.24 0.41
C GLY A 246 15.13 1.58 -0.98
N GLN A 247 14.62 0.98 -2.06
CA GLN A 247 15.04 1.24 -3.45
C GLN A 247 13.91 1.85 -4.30
N ARG A 248 12.67 1.83 -3.83
CA ARG A 248 11.48 2.23 -4.61
C ARG A 248 11.51 3.70 -5.01
N ALA A 249 12.09 4.55 -4.17
CA ALA A 249 12.30 5.96 -4.48
C ALA A 249 13.13 6.17 -5.77
N ALA A 250 14.21 5.40 -5.93
CA ALA A 250 15.03 5.47 -7.13
C ALA A 250 14.29 4.96 -8.36
N ILE A 251 13.50 3.88 -8.20
CA ILE A 251 12.65 3.32 -9.24
C ILE A 251 11.67 4.38 -9.76
N VAL A 252 10.90 5.02 -8.89
CA VAL A 252 9.93 6.07 -9.26
C VAL A 252 10.61 7.23 -9.99
N LEU A 253 11.74 7.73 -9.46
CA LEU A 253 12.46 8.85 -10.05
C LEU A 253 13.08 8.53 -11.42
N ALA A 254 13.43 7.26 -11.67
CA ALA A 254 13.92 6.80 -12.97
C ALA A 254 12.82 6.75 -14.04
N GLN A 255 11.54 6.57 -13.67
CA GLN A 255 10.41 6.56 -14.62
C GLN A 255 9.99 7.95 -15.12
N SER A 256 10.78 8.95 -14.77
CA SER A 256 10.33 10.31 -14.56
C SER A 256 11.17 11.26 -15.41
N SER A 257 10.53 12.05 -16.28
CA SER A 257 11.25 12.99 -17.16
C SER A 257 11.41 14.37 -16.51
N GLY A 258 12.56 15.03 -16.68
CA GLY A 258 12.78 16.42 -16.29
C GLY A 258 14.23 16.77 -15.95
N ASP A 259 14.47 18.01 -15.53
CA ASP A 259 15.78 18.45 -15.06
C ASP A 259 16.11 17.95 -13.64
N ALA A 260 17.40 18.03 -13.27
CA ALA A 260 17.91 17.55 -12.00
C ALA A 260 17.37 18.32 -10.77
N ALA A 261 17.07 19.61 -10.92
CA ALA A 261 16.55 20.43 -9.82
C ALA A 261 15.08 20.09 -9.51
N GLY A 262 14.30 19.80 -10.56
CA GLY A 262 12.96 19.25 -10.45
C GLY A 262 12.96 17.85 -9.85
N ALA A 263 13.90 16.98 -10.26
CA ALA A 263 14.01 15.63 -9.71
C ALA A 263 14.27 15.64 -8.19
N GLN A 264 15.15 16.53 -7.77
CA GLN A 264 15.45 16.79 -6.36
C GLN A 264 14.24 17.29 -5.55
N THR A 265 13.45 18.21 -6.10
CA THR A 265 12.22 18.70 -5.45
C THR A 265 11.20 17.58 -5.31
N ARG A 266 11.02 16.77 -6.37
CA ARG A 266 10.12 15.61 -6.36
C ARG A 266 10.55 14.53 -5.36
N ALA A 267 11.85 14.32 -5.18
CA ALA A 267 12.35 13.37 -4.19
C ALA A 267 11.95 13.74 -2.74
N VAL A 268 11.84 15.04 -2.40
CA VAL A 268 11.35 15.47 -1.07
C VAL A 268 9.88 15.11 -0.87
N GLU A 269 9.04 15.44 -1.85
CA GLU A 269 7.62 15.16 -1.77
C GLU A 269 7.35 13.65 -1.80
N LEU A 270 8.14 12.91 -2.59
CA LEU A 270 8.09 11.45 -2.64
C LEU A 270 8.50 10.83 -1.30
N ALA A 271 9.54 11.36 -0.64
CA ALA A 271 9.92 10.93 0.70
C ALA A 271 8.77 11.10 1.71
N ARG A 272 8.02 12.20 1.61
CA ARG A 272 6.81 12.39 2.43
C ARG A 272 5.68 11.45 2.02
N GLY A 273 5.51 11.18 0.72
CA GLY A 273 4.58 10.18 0.21
C GLY A 273 4.83 8.81 0.83
N TYR A 274 6.08 8.33 0.81
CA TYR A 274 6.46 7.08 1.47
C TYR A 274 6.16 7.07 2.97
N LEU A 275 6.43 8.15 3.70
CA LEU A 275 6.04 8.23 5.12
C LEU A 275 4.53 8.15 5.32
N ARG A 276 3.73 8.85 4.49
CA ARG A 276 2.27 8.80 4.55
C ARG A 276 1.70 7.44 4.15
N GLN A 277 2.48 6.65 3.42
CA GLN A 277 2.19 5.27 3.05
C GLN A 277 2.93 4.29 3.97
N GLY A 278 3.33 4.64 5.19
CA GLY A 278 3.91 3.66 6.12
C GLY A 278 5.25 3.02 5.71
N ASN A 279 5.98 3.59 4.74
CA ASN A 279 7.24 3.05 4.21
C ASN A 279 8.44 3.92 4.64
N PRO A 280 8.92 3.84 5.89
CA PRO A 280 9.94 4.74 6.40
C PRO A 280 11.31 4.50 5.76
N GLU A 281 11.63 3.25 5.41
CA GLU A 281 12.88 2.90 4.73
C GLU A 281 13.01 3.58 3.35
N ASP A 282 11.95 3.51 2.54
CA ASP A 282 11.90 4.21 1.25
C ASP A 282 11.83 5.73 1.42
N ALA A 283 11.15 6.23 2.46
CA ALA A 283 11.14 7.65 2.78
C ALA A 283 12.55 8.17 3.12
N ARG A 284 13.31 7.41 3.91
CA ARG A 284 14.69 7.71 4.25
C ARG A 284 15.55 7.69 3.00
N ALA A 285 15.47 6.65 2.18
CA ALA A 285 16.20 6.56 0.92
C ALA A 285 15.90 7.75 0.00
N ALA A 286 14.63 8.09 -0.19
CA ALA A 286 14.19 9.26 -0.96
C ALA A 286 14.76 10.57 -0.40
N ALA A 287 14.69 10.78 0.93
CA ALA A 287 15.21 11.99 1.57
C ALA A 287 16.74 12.13 1.44
N LEU A 288 17.48 11.02 1.43
CA LEU A 288 18.94 11.03 1.26
C LEU A 288 19.37 11.48 -0.15
N LEU A 289 18.55 11.23 -1.18
CA LEU A 289 18.81 11.71 -2.55
C LEU A 289 18.81 13.25 -2.66
N VAL A 290 18.30 13.94 -1.63
CA VAL A 290 18.08 15.40 -1.60
C VAL A 290 19.23 16.15 -0.92
N GLN A 291 20.26 15.47 -0.40
CA GLN A 291 21.36 16.15 0.33
C GLN A 291 22.10 17.23 -0.50
N GLY A 292 21.97 17.23 -1.83
CA GLY A 292 22.51 18.23 -2.74
C GLY A 292 21.60 19.40 -3.13
N VAL A 293 20.35 19.50 -2.65
CA VAL A 293 19.38 20.52 -3.12
C VAL A 293 19.78 21.93 -2.75
N ALA A 294 19.70 22.90 -3.67
CA ALA A 294 20.12 24.28 -3.41
C ALA A 294 19.11 25.11 -2.58
N LEU A 295 17.84 24.72 -2.54
CA LEU A 295 16.76 25.49 -1.90
C LEU A 295 16.66 25.23 -0.38
N PRO A 296 16.80 26.25 0.49
CA PRO A 296 16.81 26.08 1.96
C PRO A 296 15.56 25.41 2.55
N ASN A 297 14.37 25.74 2.03
CA ASN A 297 13.12 25.14 2.52
C ASN A 297 13.04 23.65 2.22
N GLN A 298 13.49 23.24 1.03
CA GLN A 298 13.50 21.83 0.62
C GLN A 298 14.49 21.02 1.46
N ARG A 299 15.67 21.58 1.76
CA ARG A 299 16.62 20.96 2.70
C ARG A 299 16.00 20.75 4.08
N ARG A 300 15.28 21.75 4.58
CA ARG A 300 14.62 21.66 5.89
C ARG A 300 13.58 20.54 5.89
N HIS A 301 12.71 20.49 4.89
CA HIS A 301 11.71 19.43 4.80
C HIS A 301 12.32 18.05 4.64
N ALA A 302 13.38 17.89 3.84
CA ALA A 302 14.10 16.64 3.72
C ALA A 302 14.75 16.20 5.04
N ALA A 303 15.37 17.13 5.77
CA ALA A 303 15.95 16.85 7.09
C ALA A 303 14.87 16.50 8.13
N GLU A 304 13.70 17.14 8.06
CA GLU A 304 12.54 16.81 8.88
C GLU A 304 12.07 15.37 8.59
N THR A 305 11.82 15.04 7.31
CA THR A 305 11.39 13.71 6.86
C THR A 305 12.39 12.61 7.23
N LEU A 306 13.69 12.82 6.96
CA LEU A 306 14.74 11.85 7.28
C LEU A 306 14.75 11.50 8.77
N ALA A 307 14.63 12.52 9.61
CA ALA A 307 14.64 12.34 11.04
C ALA A 307 13.27 11.97 11.63
N LEU A 308 12.22 11.82 10.82
CA LEU A 308 10.98 11.14 11.20
C LEU A 308 11.04 9.67 10.78
N ALA A 309 11.47 9.38 9.55
CA ALA A 309 11.69 8.04 9.05
C ALA A 309 12.60 7.22 9.97
N GLN A 310 13.73 7.81 10.38
CA GLN A 310 14.63 7.18 11.35
C GLN A 310 13.94 6.82 12.68
N LEU A 311 12.94 7.60 13.12
CA LEU A 311 12.24 7.34 14.38
C LEU A 311 11.25 6.19 14.29
N PHE A 312 10.67 6.00 13.11
CA PHE A 312 9.77 4.88 12.85
C PHE A 312 10.55 3.58 12.64
N GLU A 313 11.72 3.65 11.99
CA GLU A 313 12.64 2.52 11.83
C GLU A 313 13.30 2.08 13.14
N GLU A 314 13.56 3.00 14.08
CA GLU A 314 14.19 2.65 15.35
C GLU A 314 13.19 1.93 16.29
N ASP A 315 13.64 0.81 16.86
CA ASP A 315 12.96 0.10 17.94
C ASP A 315 12.89 0.94 19.22
N ASP A 316 12.00 0.52 20.13
CA ASP A 316 11.54 1.17 21.37
C ASP A 316 12.64 1.81 22.25
N ARG A 317 13.12 2.96 21.81
CA ARG A 317 14.25 3.67 22.43
C ARG A 317 13.89 4.57 23.61
N GLU A 318 12.60 4.90 23.76
CA GLU A 318 12.13 5.73 24.86
C GLU A 318 11.90 4.90 26.11
N VAL A 319 12.50 5.30 27.22
CA VAL A 319 12.39 4.53 28.47
C VAL A 319 10.97 4.64 29.02
N VAL A 320 10.24 3.52 29.04
CA VAL A 320 8.91 3.39 29.64
C VAL A 320 8.94 3.16 31.16
N VAL A 321 10.03 2.59 31.66
CA VAL A 321 10.21 2.21 33.07
C VAL A 321 10.58 3.43 33.92
N ASP A 322 9.76 3.72 34.93
CA ASP A 322 10.00 4.79 35.89
C ASP A 322 10.79 4.26 37.10
N GLY A 323 12.08 4.63 37.19
CA GLY A 323 12.97 4.18 38.25
C GLY A 323 12.57 4.63 39.66
N GLU A 324 11.85 5.74 39.81
CA GLU A 324 11.35 6.17 41.12
C GLU A 324 10.10 5.40 41.52
N ALA A 325 9.25 5.04 40.56
CA ALA A 325 8.13 4.13 40.80
C ALA A 325 8.65 2.73 41.20
N ALA A 326 9.66 2.21 40.51
CA ALA A 326 10.27 0.91 40.81
C ALA A 326 10.90 0.84 42.22
N LYS A 327 11.43 1.95 42.74
CA LYS A 327 11.92 1.99 44.14
C LYS A 327 10.80 1.99 45.18
N LYS A 328 9.63 2.51 44.84
CA LYS A 328 8.52 2.75 45.76
C LYS A 328 7.47 1.65 45.76
N ASP A 329 7.31 0.94 44.64
CA ASP A 329 6.31 -0.10 44.46
C ASP A 329 6.98 -1.41 44.01
N PRO A 330 7.04 -2.44 44.89
CA PRO A 330 7.61 -3.74 44.55
C PRO A 330 6.92 -4.44 43.38
N GLU A 331 5.63 -4.21 43.17
CA GLU A 331 4.89 -4.82 42.06
C GLU A 331 5.28 -4.15 40.74
N TYR A 332 5.41 -2.81 40.71
CA TYR A 332 5.96 -2.10 39.55
C TYR A 332 7.38 -2.56 39.23
N ALA A 333 8.21 -2.77 40.26
CA ALA A 333 9.58 -3.25 40.09
C ALA A 333 9.64 -4.64 39.47
N ALA A 334 8.73 -5.55 39.85
CA ALA A 334 8.64 -6.88 39.27
C ALA A 334 8.24 -6.83 37.80
N LEU A 335 7.18 -6.06 37.46
CA LEU A 335 6.74 -5.87 36.07
C LEU A 335 7.83 -5.23 35.20
N SER A 336 8.54 -4.24 35.74
CA SER A 336 9.61 -3.54 35.02
C SER A 336 10.80 -4.47 34.72
N ARG A 337 11.08 -5.46 35.58
CA ARG A 337 12.14 -6.45 35.32
C ARG A 337 11.76 -7.36 34.15
N LEU A 338 10.52 -7.84 34.12
CA LEU A 338 10.03 -8.65 32.99
C LEU A 338 10.20 -7.90 31.66
N VAL A 339 9.82 -6.62 31.62
CA VAL A 339 10.05 -5.77 30.43
C VAL A 339 11.52 -5.61 30.09
N GLN A 340 12.40 -5.44 31.09
CA GLN A 340 13.85 -5.34 30.88
C GLN A 340 14.48 -6.65 30.40
N ASP A 341 13.91 -7.78 30.80
CA ASP A 341 14.33 -9.12 30.40
C ASP A 341 13.75 -9.51 29.02
N GLY A 342 12.82 -8.71 28.47
CA GLY A 342 12.18 -8.92 27.17
C GLY A 342 10.88 -9.73 27.22
N ASP A 343 10.40 -10.07 28.42
CA ASP A 343 9.21 -10.90 28.65
C ASP A 343 7.92 -10.04 28.69
N ASP A 344 7.65 -9.31 27.59
CA ASP A 344 6.51 -8.38 27.49
C ASP A 344 5.14 -9.06 27.62
N GLU A 345 4.98 -10.27 27.06
CA GLU A 345 3.74 -11.05 27.13
C GLU A 345 3.42 -11.43 28.59
N LEU A 346 4.41 -11.98 29.29
CA LEU A 346 4.26 -12.35 30.71
C LEU A 346 4.00 -11.12 31.59
N ALA A 347 4.69 -10.00 31.32
CA ALA A 347 4.45 -8.74 32.02
C ALA A 347 3.01 -8.24 31.83
N LEU A 348 2.48 -8.35 30.59
CA LEU A 348 1.10 -7.99 30.29
C LEU A 348 0.11 -8.89 31.03
N GLU A 349 0.28 -10.21 30.97
CA GLU A 349 -0.57 -11.17 31.68
C GLU A 349 -0.62 -10.88 33.19
N GLU A 350 0.55 -10.65 33.80
CA GLU A 350 0.68 -10.36 35.23
C GLU A 350 -0.02 -9.06 35.63
N MET A 351 -0.09 -8.09 34.72
CA MET A 351 -0.79 -6.82 34.91
C MET A 351 -2.30 -6.98 34.70
N GLU A 352 -2.75 -7.77 33.72
CA GLU A 352 -4.17 -8.02 33.45
C GLU A 352 -4.84 -8.90 34.52
N LYS A 353 -4.11 -9.83 35.14
CA LYS A 353 -4.56 -10.58 36.33
C LYS A 353 -4.93 -9.67 37.50
N ARG A 354 -4.42 -8.44 37.54
CA ARG A 354 -4.60 -7.44 38.61
C ARG A 354 -4.93 -6.06 38.03
N PRO A 355 -6.14 -5.85 37.50
CA PRO A 355 -6.50 -4.64 36.76
C PRO A 355 -6.30 -3.33 37.54
N GLU A 356 -6.37 -3.36 38.86
CA GLU A 356 -6.09 -2.24 39.76
C GLU A 356 -4.65 -1.74 39.68
N VAL A 357 -3.68 -2.62 39.40
CA VAL A 357 -2.26 -2.29 39.25
C VAL A 357 -2.06 -1.35 38.07
N SER A 358 -2.74 -1.62 36.95
CA SER A 358 -2.68 -0.81 35.71
C SER A 358 -3.06 0.67 35.89
N ARG A 359 -3.80 1.01 36.95
CA ARG A 359 -4.34 2.36 37.20
C ARG A 359 -3.78 2.99 38.47
N ARG A 360 -2.87 2.30 39.16
CA ARG A 360 -2.36 2.70 40.48
C ARG A 360 -1.58 4.01 40.44
N SER A 361 -0.83 4.24 39.37
CA SER A 361 -0.13 5.49 39.13
C SER A 361 0.04 5.73 37.64
N ALA A 362 0.34 6.97 37.25
CA ALA A 362 0.59 7.28 35.85
C ALA A 362 1.82 6.54 35.27
N ALA A 363 2.76 6.06 36.10
CA ALA A 363 3.86 5.19 35.67
C ALA A 363 3.35 3.77 35.33
N HIS A 364 2.43 3.23 36.14
CA HIS A 364 1.77 1.95 35.83
C HIS A 364 0.92 2.06 34.56
N THR A 365 0.17 3.14 34.40
CA THR A 365 -0.66 3.35 33.21
C THR A 365 0.19 3.45 31.94
N LEU A 366 1.36 4.12 32.01
CA LEU A 366 2.31 4.19 30.90
C LEU A 366 2.90 2.81 30.57
N LEU A 367 3.38 2.08 31.58
CA LEU A 367 3.91 0.72 31.41
C LEU A 367 2.86 -0.21 30.79
N TYR A 368 1.61 -0.14 31.25
CA TYR A 368 0.52 -0.93 30.69
C TYR A 368 0.21 -0.55 29.23
N GLY A 369 0.19 0.74 28.91
CA GLY A 369 0.00 1.21 27.54
C GLY A 369 1.10 0.72 26.59
N PHE A 370 2.35 0.71 27.05
CA PHE A 370 3.48 0.14 26.31
C PHE A 370 3.35 -1.38 26.12
N LEU A 371 3.04 -2.13 27.18
CA LEU A 371 2.85 -3.58 27.10
C LEU A 371 1.74 -3.96 26.12
N LEU A 372 0.61 -3.25 26.15
CA LEU A 372 -0.46 -3.42 25.18
C LEU A 372 0.02 -3.12 23.75
N TYR A 373 0.85 -2.09 23.56
CA TYR A 373 1.44 -1.80 22.24
C TYR A 373 2.33 -2.94 21.75
N ARG A 374 3.24 -3.44 22.59
CA ARG A 374 4.17 -4.54 22.29
C ARG A 374 3.45 -5.87 21.96
N ASN A 375 2.23 -6.04 22.44
CA ASN A 375 1.40 -7.22 22.21
C ASN A 375 0.30 -6.98 21.14
N GLY A 376 0.42 -5.94 20.30
CA GLY A 376 -0.50 -5.70 19.18
C GLY A 376 -1.87 -5.12 19.57
N GLU A 377 -2.10 -4.79 20.83
CA GLU A 377 -3.37 -4.27 21.36
C GLU A 377 -3.50 -2.74 21.18
N TYR A 378 -3.27 -2.25 19.96
CA TYR A 378 -3.08 -0.82 19.64
C TYR A 378 -4.20 0.10 20.12
N SER A 379 -5.46 -0.31 19.95
CA SER A 379 -6.62 0.46 20.42
C SER A 379 -6.67 0.59 21.94
N LYS A 380 -6.33 -0.47 22.69
CA LYS A 380 -6.27 -0.41 24.16
C LYS A 380 -5.05 0.40 24.60
N ALA A 381 -3.89 0.15 23.98
CA ALA A 381 -2.63 0.84 24.23
C ALA A 381 -2.83 2.37 24.18
N ARG A 382 -3.43 2.86 23.09
CA ARG A 382 -3.72 4.29 22.90
C ARG A 382 -4.52 4.90 24.03
N ARG A 383 -5.60 4.24 24.46
CA ARG A 383 -6.43 4.72 25.57
C ARG A 383 -5.63 4.83 26.85
N MET A 384 -4.75 3.88 27.12
CA MET A 384 -3.92 3.89 28.33
C MET A 384 -2.82 4.95 28.24
N LEU A 385 -2.17 5.12 27.08
CA LEU A 385 -1.16 6.16 26.88
C LEU A 385 -1.74 7.58 27.06
N LEU A 386 -2.91 7.86 26.49
CA LEU A 386 -3.62 9.13 26.72
C LEU A 386 -3.98 9.32 28.19
N LYS A 387 -4.44 8.26 28.86
CA LYS A 387 -4.73 8.31 30.29
C LYS A 387 -3.48 8.54 31.15
N ALA A 388 -2.34 7.99 30.75
CA ALA A 388 -1.06 8.24 31.40
C ALA A 388 -0.59 9.71 31.24
N GLN A 389 -1.10 10.39 30.20
CA GLN A 389 -0.87 11.81 29.96
C GLN A 389 -1.68 12.72 30.89
N GLU A 390 -2.85 12.25 31.35
CA GLU A 390 -3.72 13.01 32.26
C GLU A 390 -2.97 13.34 33.56
N GLY A 391 -2.86 14.63 33.87
CA GLY A 391 -2.16 15.12 35.07
C GLY A 391 -0.68 15.44 34.89
N ILE A 392 -0.10 15.23 33.70
CA ILE A 392 1.24 15.75 33.37
C ILE A 392 1.09 17.20 32.90
N THR A 393 1.56 18.14 33.72
CA THR A 393 1.54 19.58 33.39
C THR A 393 2.60 20.00 32.37
N ASP A 394 3.68 19.22 32.26
CA ASP A 394 4.78 19.45 31.31
C ASP A 394 5.07 18.17 30.53
N PRO A 395 4.57 18.03 29.29
CA PRO A 395 4.75 16.84 28.46
C PRO A 395 6.22 16.47 28.22
N ALA A 396 7.15 17.44 28.28
CA ALA A 396 8.58 17.17 28.12
C ALA A 396 9.16 16.30 29.25
N ARG A 397 8.46 16.18 30.39
CA ARG A 397 8.85 15.29 31.49
C ARG A 397 8.59 13.82 31.21
N ARG A 398 7.76 13.49 30.22
CA ARG A 398 7.42 12.10 29.84
C ARG A 398 7.30 11.96 28.30
N PRO A 399 8.41 12.14 27.58
CA PRO A 399 8.44 12.08 26.12
C PRO A 399 8.02 10.70 25.57
N ALA A 400 8.22 9.62 26.34
CA ALA A 400 7.78 8.27 26.02
C ALA A 400 6.29 8.19 25.63
N ILE A 401 5.40 8.95 26.27
CA ILE A 401 3.97 8.94 25.92
C ILE A 401 3.75 9.38 24.48
N ALA A 402 4.37 10.51 24.08
CA ALA A 402 4.22 11.04 22.72
C ALA A 402 4.86 10.10 21.69
N TYR A 403 6.00 9.49 22.03
CA TYR A 403 6.67 8.52 21.17
C TYR A 403 5.82 7.27 20.93
N TYR A 404 5.30 6.64 21.99
CA TYR A 404 4.48 5.43 21.86
C TYR A 404 3.09 5.69 21.29
N LEU A 405 2.51 6.87 21.48
CA LEU A 405 1.30 7.27 20.76
C LEU A 405 1.55 7.32 19.25
N ALA A 406 2.71 7.86 18.84
CA ALA A 406 3.09 7.92 17.44
C ALA A 406 3.39 6.54 16.84
N LYS A 407 4.17 5.69 17.54
CA LYS A 407 4.46 4.32 17.08
C LYS A 407 3.19 3.47 17.01
N GLN A 408 2.31 3.55 18.01
CA GLN A 408 1.02 2.86 17.96
C GLN A 408 0.15 3.32 16.80
N ALA A 409 0.06 4.63 16.54
CA ALA A 409 -0.71 5.14 15.40
C ALA A 409 -0.15 4.62 14.08
N PHE A 410 1.18 4.51 13.98
CA PHE A 410 1.87 3.94 12.83
C PHE A 410 1.49 2.47 12.60
N GLU A 411 1.60 1.63 13.63
CA GLU A 411 1.23 0.20 13.53
C GLU A 411 -0.26 -0.03 13.28
N ALA A 412 -1.11 0.96 13.60
CA ALA A 412 -2.55 0.91 13.33
C ALA A 412 -2.92 1.44 11.93
N GLY A 413 -1.94 1.79 11.08
CA GLY A 413 -2.15 2.34 9.75
C GLY A 413 -2.53 3.82 9.70
N ASP A 414 -2.60 4.53 10.85
CA ASP A 414 -2.91 5.97 10.92
C ASP A 414 -1.62 6.79 10.78
N PHE A 415 -0.98 6.71 9.61
CA PHE A 415 0.35 7.28 9.37
C PHE A 415 0.40 8.81 9.47
N GLU A 416 -0.65 9.50 9.05
CA GLU A 416 -0.74 10.96 9.15
C GLU A 416 -0.70 11.42 10.61
N ARG A 417 -1.48 10.73 11.46
CA ARG A 417 -1.43 10.96 12.89
C ARG A 417 -0.07 10.59 13.46
N ALA A 418 0.47 9.44 13.07
CA ALA A 418 1.78 9.00 13.53
C ALA A 418 2.86 10.06 13.25
N ILE A 419 2.88 10.61 12.03
CA ILE A 419 3.79 11.69 11.61
C ILE A 419 3.60 12.94 12.47
N SER A 420 2.33 13.34 12.72
CA SER A 420 2.00 14.48 13.57
C SER A 420 2.49 14.28 15.01
N ASP A 421 2.13 13.16 15.64
CA ASP A 421 2.48 12.84 17.03
C ASP A 421 4.01 12.70 17.18
N MET A 422 4.69 12.07 16.21
CA MET A 422 6.15 11.93 16.19
C MET A 422 6.86 13.28 16.02
N SER A 423 6.30 14.19 15.21
CA SER A 423 6.80 15.55 15.08
C SER A 423 6.69 16.31 16.40
N GLY A 424 5.57 16.17 17.11
CA GLY A 424 5.39 16.71 18.46
C GLY A 424 6.41 16.17 19.46
N TYR A 425 6.64 14.85 19.47
CA TYR A 425 7.69 14.22 20.28
C TYR A 425 9.08 14.83 20.01
N ARG A 426 9.45 15.04 18.74
CA ARG A 426 10.73 15.67 18.38
C ARG A 426 10.82 17.12 18.88
N ALA A 427 9.73 17.89 18.82
CA ALA A 427 9.70 19.25 19.32
C ALA A 427 9.98 19.28 20.83
N LEU A 428 9.29 18.42 21.59
CA LEU A 428 9.48 18.24 23.03
C LEU A 428 10.93 17.90 23.38
N ARG A 429 11.55 16.93 22.67
CA ARG A 429 12.93 16.50 22.93
C ARG A 429 13.96 17.59 22.62
N ASN A 430 13.69 18.46 21.65
CA ASN A 430 14.57 19.56 21.27
C ASN A 430 14.34 20.85 22.08
N GLY A 431 13.47 20.82 23.11
CA GLY A 431 13.15 21.99 23.92
C GLY A 431 12.41 23.11 23.17
N ARG A 432 11.73 22.76 22.06
CA ARG A 432 10.86 23.69 21.32
C ARG A 432 9.42 23.39 21.72
N ALA A 433 8.65 24.40 22.11
CA ALA A 433 7.22 24.23 22.31
C ALA A 433 6.57 23.75 20.99
N PRO A 434 5.60 22.83 21.05
CA PRO A 434 4.97 22.24 19.87
C PRO A 434 4.32 23.27 18.94
#